data_AF-H4F7M1-F1
#
_entry.id   AF-H4F7M1-F1
#
_cell.length_a   1.000
_cell.length_b   1.000
_cell.length_c   1.000
_cell.angle_alpha   90.00
_cell.angle_beta   90.00
_cell.angle_gamma   90.00
#
_symmetry.space_group_name_H-M   'P 1'
#
loop_
_entity.id
_entity.type
_entity.pdbx_description
1 polymer ?
#
loop_
_entity_poly.entity_id
_entity_poly.type
_entity_poly.pdbx_seq_one_letter_code
_entity_poly.pdbx_strand_id
1 'polypeptide(L)'
;QGLDIELVNWRGIFADPGVEGADLDALKSAVEKTVKSSEWQAILKARGWTDYYAPSDEFKAFIGSETERVKTILTSIGLAN
;
A
#
# COMPACT_ATOMS: atom_id res chain seq x y z
N GLN A 1 -24.71 -2.33 17.13
CA GLN A 1 -24.67 -2.01 15.69
C GLN A 1 -23.19 -1.96 15.33
N GLY A 2 -22.73 -2.90 14.50
CA GLY A 2 -21.31 -3.03 14.15
C GLY A 2 -20.92 -1.94 13.16
N LEU A 3 -19.78 -1.28 13.40
CA LEU A 3 -19.16 -0.42 12.40
C LEU A 3 -18.81 -1.30 11.20
N ASP A 4 -19.27 -0.91 10.00
CA ASP A 4 -18.85 -1.51 8.74
C ASP A 4 -17.40 -1.10 8.47
N ILE A 5 -16.46 -1.82 9.08
CA ILE A 5 -15.02 -1.57 8.96
C ILE A 5 -14.45 -2.73 8.16
N GLU A 6 -14.25 -2.51 6.86
CA GLU A 6 -13.30 -3.30 6.09
C GLU A 6 -11.90 -2.76 6.36
N LEU A 7 -11.11 -3.52 7.14
CA LEU A 7 -9.69 -3.24 7.34
C LEU A 7 -8.90 -4.18 6.44
N VAL A 8 -8.58 -3.73 5.22
CA VAL A 8 -7.69 -4.48 4.33
C VAL A 8 -6.28 -4.41 4.91
N ASN A 9 -5.70 -5.57 5.24
CA ASN A 9 -4.34 -5.67 5.74
C ASN A 9 -3.36 -5.59 4.56
N TRP A 10 -2.83 -4.40 4.28
CA TRP A 10 -1.92 -4.14 3.15
C TRP A 10 -0.45 -4.02 3.57
N ARG A 11 0.48 -4.05 2.61
CA ARG A 11 1.92 -3.82 2.81
C ARG A 11 2.43 -2.82 1.78
N GLY A 12 3.37 -1.97 2.21
CA GLY A 12 3.99 -0.97 1.36
C GLY A 12 5.49 -1.19 1.20
N ILE A 13 6.04 -0.77 0.07
CA ILE A 13 7.48 -0.64 -0.17
C ILE A 13 7.78 0.85 -0.26
N PHE A 14 8.79 1.31 0.47
CA PHE A 14 9.17 2.71 0.54
C PHE A 14 10.67 2.84 0.24
N ALA A 15 11.03 3.87 -0.51
CA ALA A 15 12.41 4.32 -0.67
C ALA A 15 12.70 5.47 0.30
N ASP A 16 13.99 5.74 0.52
CA ASP A 16 14.42 6.93 1.26
C ASP A 16 13.96 8.22 0.55
N PRO A 17 13.57 9.28 1.28
CA PRO A 17 13.10 10.53 0.68
C PRO A 17 14.12 11.21 -0.27
N GLY A 18 15.41 10.89 -0.18
CA GLY A 18 16.43 11.39 -1.11
C GLY A 18 16.55 10.60 -2.42
N VAL A 19 15.81 9.50 -2.60
CA VAL A 19 15.86 8.68 -3.82
C VAL A 19 14.93 9.26 -4.88
N GLU A 20 15.53 9.79 -5.95
CA GLU A 20 14.82 10.49 -7.02
C GLU A 20 15.33 10.10 -8.42
N GLY A 21 14.68 10.64 -9.45
CA GLY A 21 15.10 10.47 -10.85
C GLY A 21 15.24 9.01 -11.28
N ALA A 22 16.33 8.71 -11.96
CA ALA A 22 16.56 7.39 -12.56
C ALA A 22 16.59 6.24 -11.55
N ASP A 23 17.09 6.47 -10.34
CA ASP A 23 17.15 5.44 -9.29
C ASP A 23 15.75 5.10 -8.78
N LEU A 24 14.91 6.13 -8.57
CA LEU A 24 13.51 5.92 -8.20
C LEU A 24 12.75 5.19 -9.30
N ASP A 25 12.97 5.54 -10.57
CA ASP A 25 12.30 4.90 -11.70
C ASP A 25 12.75 3.45 -11.91
N ALA A 26 14.01 3.13 -11.60
CA ALA A 26 14.51 1.75 -11.57
C ALA A 26 13.79 0.92 -10.50
N LEU A 27 13.59 1.48 -9.29
CA LEU A 27 12.85 0.81 -8.22
C LEU A 27 11.37 0.59 -8.58
N LYS A 28 10.69 1.62 -9.09
CA LYS A 28 9.30 1.50 -9.58
C LYS A 28 9.16 0.38 -10.60
N SER A 29 10.06 0.36 -11.59
CA SER A 29 10.08 -0.65 -12.65
C SER A 29 10.35 -2.04 -12.13
N ALA A 30 11.24 -2.20 -11.14
CA ALA A 30 11.54 -3.49 -10.54
C ALA A 30 10.34 -4.06 -9.79
N VAL A 31 9.63 -3.24 -9.00
CA VAL A 31 8.40 -3.65 -8.31
C VAL A 31 7.31 -4.01 -9.31
N GLU A 32 7.07 -3.16 -10.32
CA GLU A 32 6.06 -3.40 -11.36
C GLU A 32 6.30 -4.72 -12.11
N LYS A 33 7.55 -4.99 -12.50
CA LYS A 33 7.91 -6.26 -13.14
C LYS A 33 7.69 -7.46 -12.23
N THR A 34 7.97 -7.29 -10.93
CA THR A 34 7.79 -8.36 -9.94
C THR A 34 6.32 -8.71 -9.78
N VAL A 35 5.44 -7.73 -9.58
CA VAL A 35 4.00 -7.99 -9.38
C VAL A 35 3.31 -8.52 -10.64
N LYS A 36 3.83 -8.19 -11.83
CA LYS A 36 3.34 -8.73 -13.11
C LYS A 36 3.89 -10.12 -13.44
N SER A 37 4.80 -10.67 -12.64
CA SER A 37 5.45 -11.94 -12.94
C SER A 37 4.54 -13.14 -12.64
N SER A 38 4.75 -14.25 -13.34
CA SER A 38 4.03 -15.50 -13.09
C SER A 38 4.27 -16.06 -11.69
N GLU A 39 5.47 -15.86 -11.15
CA GLU A 39 5.87 -16.31 -9.82
C GLU A 39 5.10 -15.56 -8.73
N TRP A 40 4.90 -14.25 -8.89
CA TRP A 40 4.08 -13.47 -7.97
C TRP A 40 2.63 -13.96 -7.95
N GLN A 41 2.03 -14.14 -9.14
CA GLN A 41 0.66 -14.63 -9.26
C GLN A 41 0.49 -16.04 -8.66
N ALA A 42 1.51 -16.90 -8.81
CA ALA A 42 1.53 -18.21 -8.16
C ALA A 42 1.57 -18.11 -6.63
N ILE A 43 2.35 -17.18 -6.07
CA ILE A 43 2.43 -16.92 -4.62
C ILE A 43 1.09 -16.40 -4.09
N LEU A 44 0.48 -15.42 -4.77
CA LEU A 44 -0.83 -14.88 -4.39
C LEU A 44 -1.88 -15.99 -4.30
N LYS A 45 -1.96 -16.84 -5.33
CA LYS A 45 -2.87 -17.99 -5.35
C LYS A 45 -2.57 -18.98 -4.23
N ALA A 46 -1.31 -19.32 -4.01
CA ALA A 46 -0.91 -20.27 -2.96
C ALA A 46 -1.21 -19.75 -1.55
N ARG A 47 -1.19 -18.43 -1.33
CA ARG A 47 -1.45 -17.79 -0.04
C ARG A 47 -2.88 -17.30 0.14
N GLY A 48 -3.71 -17.38 -0.90
CA GLY A 48 -5.06 -16.81 -0.91
C GLY A 48 -5.05 -15.28 -0.75
N TRP A 49 -4.01 -14.62 -1.24
CA TRP A 49 -3.87 -13.16 -1.17
C TRP A 49 -4.49 -12.51 -2.41
N THR A 50 -5.21 -11.42 -2.19
CA THR A 50 -5.66 -10.54 -3.27
C THR A 50 -4.48 -9.72 -3.78
N ASP A 51 -4.37 -9.57 -5.10
CA ASP A 51 -3.42 -8.64 -5.68
C ASP A 51 -3.90 -7.21 -5.40
N TYR A 52 -3.15 -6.49 -4.58
CA TYR A 52 -3.46 -5.12 -4.15
C TYR A 52 -2.35 -4.16 -4.56
N TYR A 53 -1.75 -4.41 -5.72
CA TYR A 53 -0.71 -3.54 -6.27
C TYR A 53 -1.28 -2.18 -6.67
N ALA A 54 -0.66 -1.11 -6.17
CA ALA A 54 -0.85 0.25 -6.60
C ALA A 54 0.51 0.81 -7.08
N PRO A 55 0.60 1.39 -8.28
CA PRO A 55 1.79 2.13 -8.72
C PRO A 55 2.14 3.28 -7.77
N SER A 56 3.39 3.74 -7.82
CA SER A 56 3.95 4.72 -6.87
C SER A 56 3.05 5.94 -6.60
N ASP A 57 2.47 6.55 -7.64
CA ASP A 57 1.66 7.77 -7.48
C ASP A 57 0.30 7.47 -6.83
N GLU A 58 -0.33 6.37 -7.22
CA GLU A 58 -1.57 5.88 -6.60
C GLU A 58 -1.33 5.48 -5.14
N PHE A 59 -0.21 4.81 -4.87
CA PHE A 59 0.18 4.40 -3.52
C PHE A 59 0.44 5.62 -2.63
N LYS A 60 1.11 6.66 -3.15
CA LYS A 60 1.30 7.93 -2.43
C LYS A 60 -0.02 8.58 -2.06
N ALA A 61 -0.98 8.63 -3.00
CA ALA A 61 -2.31 9.16 -2.74
C ALA A 61 -3.05 8.33 -1.68
N PHE A 62 -2.95 7.00 -1.76
CA PHE A 62 -3.53 6.07 -0.79
C PHE A 62 -2.97 6.27 0.62
N ILE A 63 -1.66 6.46 0.79
CA ILE A 63 -1.08 6.74 2.12
C ILE A 63 -1.64 8.03 2.72
N GLY A 64 -1.88 9.05 1.89
CA GLY A 64 -2.51 10.30 2.31
C GLY A 64 -3.93 10.07 2.85
N SER A 65 -4.77 9.39 2.08
CA SER A 65 -6.15 9.09 2.49
C SER A 65 -6.21 8.17 3.71
N GLU A 66 -5.34 7.17 3.77
CA GLU A 66 -5.29 6.22 4.88
C GLU A 66 -4.83 6.89 6.17
N THR A 67 -3.87 7.83 6.09
CA THR A 67 -3.43 8.64 7.23
C THR A 67 -4.59 9.49 7.78
N GLU A 68 -5.35 10.15 6.91
CA GLU A 68 -6.50 10.97 7.30
C GLU A 68 -7.62 10.10 7.91
N ARG A 69 -7.92 8.96 7.29
CA ARG A 69 -8.94 8.02 7.77
C ARG A 69 -8.57 7.47 9.14
N VAL A 70 -7.35 6.98 9.31
CA VAL A 70 -6.88 6.43 10.60
C VAL A 70 -6.87 7.51 11.67
N LYS A 71 -6.39 8.73 11.36
CA LYS A 71 -6.44 9.85 12.30
C LYS A 71 -7.87 10.15 12.75
N THR A 72 -8.80 10.25 11.81
CA THR A 72 -10.22 10.53 12.09
C THR A 72 -10.83 9.47 13.02
N ILE A 73 -10.57 8.19 12.73
CA ILE A 73 -11.04 7.08 13.58
C ILE A 73 -10.45 7.19 14.98
N LEU A 74 -9.13 7.34 15.10
CA LEU A 74 -8.45 7.43 16.41
C LEU A 74 -8.92 8.62 17.24
N THR A 75 -9.12 9.80 16.62
CA THR A 75 -9.67 10.97 17.30
C THR A 75 -11.11 10.74 17.75
N SER A 76 -11.95 10.09 16.93
CA SER A 76 -13.36 9.81 17.28
C SER A 76 -13.52 8.92 18.52
N ILE A 77 -12.53 8.08 18.81
CA ILE A 77 -12.51 7.17 19.97
C ILE A 77 -11.57 7.64 21.10
N GLY A 78 -11.04 8.86 21.01
CA GLY A 78 -10.19 9.48 22.06
C GLY A 78 -8.78 8.90 22.18
N LEU A 79 -8.28 8.23 21.14
CA LEU A 79 -6.93 7.63 21.10
C LEU A 79 -5.88 8.51 20.39
N ALA A 80 -6.28 9.63 19.80
CA ALA A 80 -5.40 10.64 19.22
C ALA A 80 -5.99 12.04 19.40
N ASN A 81 -5.13 13.04 19.60
CA ASN A 81 -5.49 14.46 19.72
C ASN A 81 -5.44 15.19 18.37
#